data_AF-A0A5J4SGX8-F1
#
_entry.id   AF-A0A5J4SGX8-F1
#
_cell.length_a   1.000
_cell.length_b   1.000
_cell.length_c   1.000
_cell.angle_alpha   90.00
_cell.angle_beta   90.00
_cell.angle_gamma   90.00
#
_symmetry.space_group_name_H-M   'P 1'
#
loop_
_entity.id
_entity.type
_entity.pdbx_description
1 polymer ?
#
loop_
_entity_poly.entity_id
_entity_poly.type
_entity_poly.pdbx_seq_one_letter_code
_entity_poly.pdbx_strand_id
1 'polypeptide(L)'
;MNQFIGISEQIGLFIRFSTLPRKQMNAVRKIIKLTAFSGAYFSLEIGQQNVAIIIEEEIETTQLLLNRFINSQYPQAILITKVRFNDEVVSNEFDNNGRVLSLSGAINIVFGSPSGTLNNFNTFVNNNGTRTGVIFANPKHEATPILIPTQTIQNNFFYNNTVKEEGEYNAN
;
A
#
# COMPACT_ATOMS: atom_id res chain seq x y z
N MET A 1 -14.04 24.45 -1.23
CA MET A 1 -13.50 23.99 0.08
C MET A 1 -13.44 22.48 0.03
N ASN A 2 -12.24 21.90 -0.04
CA ASN A 2 -12.08 20.45 0.03
C ASN A 2 -12.12 20.05 1.51
N GLN A 3 -13.18 19.37 1.91
CA GLN A 3 -13.34 18.85 3.26
C GLN A 3 -12.36 17.68 3.43
N PHE A 4 -11.37 17.85 4.30
CA PHE A 4 -10.49 16.77 4.74
C PHE A 4 -11.31 15.86 5.66
N ILE A 5 -11.73 14.71 5.15
CA ILE A 5 -12.29 13.64 5.99
C ILE A 5 -11.09 12.85 6.48
N GLY A 6 -10.57 13.22 7.66
CA GLY A 6 -9.65 12.35 8.38
C GLY A 6 -10.34 11.03 8.65
N ILE A 7 -9.66 9.91 8.39
CA ILE A 7 -10.17 8.60 8.83
C ILE A 7 -10.13 8.64 10.37
N SER A 8 -11.27 8.38 11.02
CA SER A 8 -11.33 8.27 12.49
C SER A 8 -10.23 7.32 12.96
N GLU A 9 -9.51 7.67 14.03
CA GLU A 9 -8.51 6.80 14.68
C GLU A 9 -7.16 6.57 13.95
N GLN A 10 -6.83 7.39 12.95
CA GLN A 10 -5.49 7.40 12.36
C GLN A 10 -4.56 8.42 13.05
N ILE A 11 -3.36 7.99 13.46
CA ILE A 11 -2.32 8.86 14.04
C ILE A 11 -1.08 8.81 13.14
N GLY A 12 -0.65 9.98 12.64
CA GLY A 12 0.54 10.16 11.80
C GLY A 12 0.27 10.87 10.48
N LEU A 13 1.30 11.02 9.65
CA LEU A 13 1.17 11.60 8.30
C LEU A 13 0.50 10.59 7.36
N PHE A 14 -0.47 11.05 6.58
CA PHE A 14 -1.09 10.23 5.55
C PHE A 14 -1.63 11.02 4.38
N ILE A 15 -1.77 10.33 3.26
CA ILE A 15 -2.30 10.89 2.02
C ILE A 15 -3.34 9.93 1.45
N ARG A 16 -4.54 10.44 1.16
CA ARG A 16 -5.59 9.71 0.46
C ARG A 16 -5.95 10.45 -0.83
N PHE A 17 -5.72 9.79 -1.96
CA PHE A 17 -6.26 10.21 -3.25
C PHE A 17 -7.60 9.51 -3.46
N SER A 18 -8.69 10.24 -3.23
CA SER A 18 -10.05 9.73 -3.41
C SER A 18 -10.86 10.66 -4.31
N THR A 19 -11.73 10.06 -5.13
CA THR A 19 -12.76 10.77 -5.89
C THR A 19 -14.11 10.17 -5.60
N LEU A 20 -15.14 11.01 -5.70
CA LEU A 20 -16.53 10.55 -5.72
C LEU A 20 -16.74 9.50 -6.83
N PRO A 21 -17.58 8.47 -6.60
CA PRO A 21 -17.84 7.44 -7.59
C PRO A 21 -18.31 8.04 -8.92
N ARG A 22 -17.84 7.49 -10.05
CA ARG A 22 -18.21 7.82 -11.45
C ARG A 22 -17.52 9.03 -12.10
N LYS A 23 -16.38 9.50 -11.59
CA LYS A 23 -15.56 10.46 -12.34
C LYS A 23 -14.71 9.74 -13.40
N GLN A 24 -14.54 10.39 -14.56
CA GLN A 24 -13.60 9.98 -15.59
C GLN A 24 -12.16 9.96 -15.03
N MET A 25 -11.27 9.20 -15.65
CA MET A 25 -9.86 9.15 -15.29
C MET A 25 -9.29 10.57 -15.20
N ASN A 26 -8.64 10.88 -14.09
CA ASN A 26 -8.00 12.16 -13.89
C ASN A 26 -6.67 12.17 -14.68
N ALA A 27 -6.62 12.94 -15.76
CA ALA A 27 -5.42 13.14 -16.60
C ALA A 27 -4.29 13.92 -15.89
N VAL A 28 -4.45 14.23 -14.59
CA VAL A 28 -3.43 14.92 -13.81
C VAL A 28 -2.47 13.91 -13.21
N ARG A 29 -1.17 14.04 -13.49
CA ARG A 29 -0.12 13.31 -12.78
C ARG A 29 -0.04 13.73 -11.32
N LYS A 30 -0.01 12.75 -10.40
CA LYS A 30 0.23 12.98 -8.97
C LYS A 30 1.62 12.48 -8.58
N ILE A 31 2.37 13.29 -7.84
CA ILE A 31 3.74 12.97 -7.43
C ILE A 31 3.87 13.19 -5.92
N ILE A 32 4.30 12.16 -5.21
CA ILE A 32 4.74 12.24 -3.80
C ILE A 32 6.21 11.85 -3.78
N LYS A 33 7.07 12.75 -3.30
CA LYS A 33 8.50 12.50 -3.26
C LYS A 33 9.18 13.07 -2.04
N LEU A 34 10.26 12.43 -1.62
CA LEU A 34 11.12 12.90 -0.52
C LEU A 34 10.37 13.08 0.80
N THR A 35 9.33 12.26 1.01
CA THR A 35 8.50 12.32 2.22
C THR A 35 8.84 11.16 3.15
N ALA A 36 8.92 11.43 4.45
CA ALA A 36 9.05 10.41 5.48
C ALA A 36 7.72 10.19 6.19
N PHE A 37 7.25 8.94 6.17
CA PHE A 37 6.11 8.45 6.92
C PHE A 37 6.65 7.57 8.04
N SER A 38 6.60 8.07 9.28
CA SER A 38 7.19 7.40 10.44
C SER A 38 6.17 7.22 11.55
N GLY A 39 6.20 6.04 12.20
CA GLY A 39 5.42 5.79 13.41
C GLY A 39 3.91 5.86 13.20
N ALA A 40 3.44 5.59 11.97
CA ALA A 40 2.02 5.57 11.68
C ALA A 40 1.33 4.47 12.49
N TYR A 41 0.26 4.85 13.18
CA TYR A 41 -0.59 3.98 13.98
C TYR A 41 -2.04 4.08 13.52
N PHE A 42 -2.73 2.95 13.63
CA PHE A 42 -4.09 2.78 13.19
C PHE A 42 -4.83 1.86 14.16
N SER A 43 -6.13 2.06 14.37
CA SER A 43 -6.93 1.11 15.13
C SER A 43 -7.23 -0.15 14.30
N LEU A 44 -7.30 -1.31 14.98
CA LEU A 44 -7.65 -2.60 14.37
C LEU A 44 -9.09 -2.65 13.84
N GLU A 45 -9.99 -1.84 14.39
CA GLU A 45 -11.44 -1.89 14.10
C GLU A 45 -11.80 -1.44 12.68
N ILE A 46 -10.93 -0.66 12.01
CA ILE A 46 -11.21 -0.04 10.70
C ILE A 46 -10.40 -0.74 9.58
N GLY A 47 -10.19 -2.05 9.71
CA GLY A 47 -9.77 -3.01 8.68
C GLY A 47 -9.22 -2.48 7.34
N GLN A 48 -7.96 -2.82 7.03
CA GLN A 48 -7.32 -2.75 5.69
C GLN A 48 -7.18 -1.36 5.01
N GLN A 49 -7.93 -0.33 5.43
CA GLN A 49 -7.91 1.01 4.81
C GLN A 49 -6.93 1.99 5.49
N ASN A 50 -6.23 1.53 6.50
CA ASN A 50 -5.43 2.34 7.39
C ASN A 50 -3.95 2.19 7.02
N VAL A 51 -3.49 3.06 6.10
CA VAL A 51 -2.13 3.06 5.55
C VAL A 51 -1.59 4.49 5.39
N ALA A 52 -0.29 4.63 5.12
CA ALA A 52 0.32 5.93 4.91
C ALA A 52 -0.16 6.59 3.60
N ILE A 53 -0.34 5.81 2.52
CA ILE A 53 -0.82 6.32 1.24
C ILE A 53 -1.94 5.43 0.69
N ILE A 54 -3.12 6.01 0.46
CA ILE A 54 -4.26 5.36 -0.18
C ILE A 54 -4.48 5.97 -1.57
N ILE A 55 -4.56 5.13 -2.60
CA ILE A 55 -4.80 5.52 -3.99
C ILE A 55 -6.08 4.83 -4.48
N GLU A 56 -7.20 5.54 -4.35
CA GLU A 56 -8.54 5.11 -4.79
C GLU A 56 -8.97 5.78 -6.10
N GLU A 57 -8.48 6.99 -6.35
CA GLU A 57 -8.79 7.77 -7.56
C GLU A 57 -8.11 7.17 -8.80
N GLU A 58 -8.86 6.99 -9.90
CA GLU A 58 -8.29 6.63 -11.20
C GLU A 58 -7.49 7.81 -11.79
N ILE A 59 -6.20 7.85 -11.44
CA ILE A 59 -5.24 8.84 -11.90
C ILE A 59 -4.43 8.25 -13.06
N GLU A 60 -4.22 9.03 -14.12
CA GLU A 60 -3.45 8.63 -15.31
C GLU A 60 -2.04 8.18 -14.95
N THR A 61 -1.36 8.86 -14.02
CA THR A 61 -0.08 8.40 -13.48
C THR A 61 0.10 8.88 -12.04
N THR A 62 0.37 7.94 -11.13
CA THR A 62 0.82 8.27 -9.77
C THR A 62 2.27 7.86 -9.59
N GLN A 63 3.09 8.77 -9.06
CA GLN A 63 4.49 8.49 -8.76
C GLN A 63 4.80 8.68 -7.29
N LEU A 64 5.37 7.65 -6.67
CA LEU A 64 5.90 7.65 -5.32
C LEU A 64 7.41 7.46 -5.43
N LEU A 65 8.19 8.52 -5.21
CA LEU A 65 9.64 8.55 -5.46
C LEU A 65 10.43 8.91 -4.21
N LEU A 66 11.44 8.13 -3.83
CA LEU A 66 12.37 8.51 -2.75
C LEU A 66 11.67 8.79 -1.41
N ASN A 67 10.56 8.11 -1.13
CA ASN A 67 9.88 8.21 0.15
C ASN A 67 10.41 7.17 1.14
N ARG A 68 10.27 7.44 2.42
CA ARG A 68 10.67 6.53 3.51
C ARG A 68 9.44 6.16 4.34
N PHE A 69 9.19 4.87 4.49
CA PHE A 69 8.14 4.30 5.33
C PHE A 69 8.83 3.52 6.45
N ILE A 70 8.88 4.11 7.64
CA ILE A 70 9.74 3.60 8.72
C ILE A 70 8.96 3.40 10.02
N ASN A 71 9.24 2.31 10.71
CA ASN A 71 8.70 2.03 12.05
C ASN A 71 7.16 2.11 12.14
N SER A 72 6.43 1.83 11.05
CA SER A 72 4.97 1.75 11.09
C SER A 72 4.54 0.51 11.86
N GLN A 73 3.48 0.65 12.68
CA GLN A 73 2.96 -0.50 13.42
C GLN A 73 2.39 -1.56 12.48
N TYR A 74 1.78 -1.15 11.38
CA TYR A 74 1.22 -2.04 10.37
C TYR A 74 2.21 -2.21 9.22
N PRO A 75 2.26 -3.40 8.59
CA PRO A 75 3.13 -3.61 7.44
C PRO A 75 2.77 -2.73 6.27
N GLN A 76 1.47 -2.46 6.08
CA GLN A 76 0.92 -1.82 4.90
C GLN A 76 1.20 -0.31 4.89
N ALA A 77 2.07 0.11 3.99
CA ALA A 77 2.44 1.50 3.79
C ALA A 77 1.64 2.15 2.66
N ILE A 78 1.42 1.42 1.57
CA ILE A 78 0.71 1.89 0.38
C ILE A 78 -0.46 0.94 0.08
N LEU A 79 -1.63 1.51 -0.17
CA LEU A 79 -2.83 0.81 -0.63
C LEU A 79 -3.28 1.39 -1.98
N ILE A 80 -3.39 0.55 -2.99
CA ILE A 80 -3.94 0.89 -4.30
C ILE A 80 -5.22 0.08 -4.49
N THR A 81 -6.36 0.75 -4.68
CA THR A 81 -7.67 0.08 -4.86
C THR A 81 -8.37 0.43 -6.17
N LYS A 82 -7.76 1.29 -6.99
CA LYS A 82 -8.30 1.70 -8.30
C LYS A 82 -8.23 0.56 -9.33
N VAL A 83 -9.18 0.56 -10.26
CA VAL A 83 -9.31 -0.47 -11.30
C VAL A 83 -8.27 -0.26 -12.40
N ARG A 84 -8.12 0.98 -12.89
CA ARG A 84 -7.09 1.33 -13.87
C ARG A 84 -5.93 2.04 -13.19
N PHE A 85 -4.71 1.56 -13.40
CA PHE A 85 -3.54 2.17 -12.78
C PHE A 85 -2.29 2.17 -13.66
N ASN A 86 -1.54 3.27 -13.58
CA ASN A 86 -0.17 3.35 -14.05
C ASN A 86 0.63 3.99 -12.91
N ASP A 87 1.09 3.15 -12.00
CA ASP A 87 1.71 3.59 -10.75
C ASP A 87 3.20 3.27 -10.76
N GLU A 88 4.01 4.26 -10.42
CA GLU A 88 5.45 4.12 -10.27
C GLU A 88 5.81 4.29 -8.80
N VAL A 89 6.19 3.19 -8.16
CA VAL A 89 6.63 3.18 -6.76
C VAL A 89 8.12 2.89 -6.77
N VAL A 90 8.93 3.92 -6.98
CA VAL A 90 10.35 3.79 -7.34
C VAL A 90 11.25 4.43 -6.29
N SER A 91 12.33 3.74 -5.94
CA SER A 91 13.36 4.19 -4.99
C SER A 91 12.82 4.56 -3.62
N ASN A 92 11.76 3.91 -3.15
CA ASN A 92 11.27 4.09 -1.78
C ASN A 92 11.93 3.09 -0.82
N GLU A 93 12.02 3.47 0.44
CA GLU A 93 12.53 2.66 1.53
C GLU A 93 11.39 2.25 2.45
N PHE A 94 11.30 0.95 2.74
CA PHE A 94 10.38 0.38 3.71
C PHE A 94 11.22 -0.33 4.76
N ASP A 95 11.34 0.26 5.95
CA ASP A 95 12.19 -0.27 7.03
C ASP A 95 11.42 -0.45 8.34
N ASN A 96 11.57 -1.64 8.93
CA ASN A 96 11.06 -1.97 10.27
C ASN A 96 9.54 -1.76 10.44
N ASN A 97 8.75 -2.04 9.40
CA ASN A 97 7.29 -1.96 9.46
C ASN A 97 6.66 -3.30 9.88
N GLY A 98 5.44 -3.26 10.42
CA GLY A 98 4.65 -4.46 10.71
C GLY A 98 4.89 -5.08 12.08
N ARG A 99 4.90 -4.25 13.11
CA ARG A 99 4.92 -4.68 14.52
C ARG A 99 3.62 -5.38 14.96
N VAL A 100 2.53 -5.21 14.20
CA VAL A 100 1.21 -5.78 14.44
C VAL A 100 0.81 -6.70 13.28
N LEU A 101 -0.02 -7.70 13.58
CA LEU A 101 -0.56 -8.65 12.59
C LEU A 101 -1.42 -7.90 11.55
N SER A 102 -1.13 -8.12 10.26
CA SER A 102 -1.96 -7.63 9.15
C SER A 102 -1.81 -8.51 7.92
N LEU A 103 -2.93 -8.74 7.25
CA LEU A 103 -3.09 -9.60 6.07
C LEU A 103 -2.50 -9.00 4.78
N SER A 104 -1.51 -8.10 4.88
CA SER A 104 -1.03 -7.28 3.77
C SER A 104 0.49 -7.07 3.80
N GLY A 105 1.08 -6.89 2.61
CA GLY A 105 2.45 -6.42 2.45
C GLY A 105 2.57 -4.89 2.53
N ALA A 106 3.79 -4.36 2.46
CA ALA A 106 4.04 -2.92 2.49
C ALA A 106 3.41 -2.16 1.32
N ILE A 107 3.37 -2.77 0.14
CA ILE A 107 2.57 -2.30 -0.98
C ILE A 107 1.44 -3.30 -1.16
N ASN A 108 0.20 -2.85 -0.99
CA ASN A 108 -0.98 -3.69 -1.16
C ASN A 108 -1.85 -3.15 -2.30
N ILE A 109 -2.22 -4.02 -3.22
CA ILE A 109 -3.05 -3.70 -4.38
C ILE A 109 -4.28 -4.59 -4.30
N VAL A 110 -5.47 -4.00 -4.15
CA VAL A 110 -6.74 -4.71 -3.98
C VAL A 110 -7.66 -4.37 -5.14
N PHE A 111 -8.12 -5.37 -5.90
CA PHE A 111 -8.72 -5.09 -7.22
C PHE A 111 -9.83 -6.05 -7.66
N GLY A 112 -10.94 -5.53 -8.20
CA GLY A 112 -12.00 -6.37 -8.79
C GLY A 112 -11.66 -6.90 -10.19
N SER A 113 -10.98 -6.10 -11.01
CA SER A 113 -10.51 -6.44 -12.36
C SER A 113 -9.48 -5.41 -12.83
N PRO A 114 -8.27 -5.43 -12.28
CA PRO A 114 -7.31 -4.37 -12.51
C PRO A 114 -6.74 -4.43 -13.93
N SER A 115 -6.41 -3.27 -14.50
CA SER A 115 -5.64 -3.17 -15.74
C SER A 115 -4.59 -2.07 -15.62
N GLY A 116 -3.35 -2.40 -15.97
CA GLY A 116 -2.26 -1.46 -15.95
C GLY A 116 -0.93 -2.01 -15.47
N THR A 117 -0.03 -1.10 -15.07
CA THR A 117 1.36 -1.41 -14.74
C THR A 117 1.75 -0.83 -13.38
N LEU A 118 2.44 -1.64 -12.59
CA LEU A 118 3.20 -1.17 -11.43
C LEU A 118 4.68 -1.31 -11.75
N ASN A 119 5.41 -0.20 -11.78
CA ASN A 119 6.87 -0.21 -11.79
C ASN A 119 7.37 -0.04 -10.36
N ASN A 120 8.20 -0.95 -9.88
CA ASN A 120 8.72 -0.89 -8.52
C ASN A 120 10.24 -1.10 -8.46
N PHE A 121 10.94 -0.25 -7.70
CA PHE A 121 12.40 -0.33 -7.52
C PHE A 121 12.74 0.09 -6.09
N ASN A 122 12.29 -0.68 -5.11
CA ASN A 122 12.30 -0.28 -3.70
C ASN A 122 13.23 -1.14 -2.85
N THR A 123 13.54 -0.61 -1.67
CA THR A 123 14.30 -1.29 -0.63
C THR A 123 13.35 -1.70 0.49
N PHE A 124 13.31 -2.99 0.80
CA PHE A 124 12.48 -3.57 1.86
C PHE A 124 13.38 -4.25 2.89
N VAL A 125 13.46 -3.67 4.09
CA VAL A 125 14.36 -4.12 5.16
C VAL A 125 13.56 -4.33 6.45
N ASN A 126 13.76 -5.46 7.13
CA ASN A 126 13.17 -5.71 8.45
C ASN A 126 11.63 -5.61 8.54
N ASN A 127 10.90 -5.80 7.44
CA ASN A 127 9.43 -5.71 7.47
C ASN A 127 8.81 -7.06 7.88
N ASN A 128 7.72 -7.02 8.64
CA ASN A 128 7.02 -8.21 9.11
C ASN A 128 5.54 -8.18 8.67
N GLY A 129 4.95 -9.30 8.26
CA GLY A 129 3.51 -9.38 7.91
C GLY A 129 2.95 -10.79 8.06
N THR A 130 1.64 -10.98 7.89
CA THR A 130 1.01 -12.32 8.06
C THR A 130 0.78 -13.07 6.74
N ARG A 131 1.24 -12.51 5.61
CA ARG A 131 1.24 -13.16 4.30
C ARG A 131 2.61 -13.03 3.64
N THR A 132 2.94 -14.00 2.79
CA THR A 132 4.20 -14.05 2.04
C THR A 132 4.26 -12.93 1.01
N GLY A 133 5.18 -11.97 1.21
CA GLY A 133 5.52 -10.94 0.23
C GLY A 133 5.33 -9.51 0.73
N VAL A 134 6.34 -8.68 0.53
CA VAL A 134 6.30 -7.24 0.89
C VAL A 134 5.51 -6.41 -0.14
N ILE A 135 5.29 -6.97 -1.33
CA ILE A 135 4.37 -6.46 -2.34
C ILE A 135 3.28 -7.51 -2.51
N PHE A 136 2.03 -7.10 -2.35
CA PHE A 136 0.89 -8.00 -2.31
C PHE A 136 -0.22 -7.53 -3.23
N ALA A 137 -0.76 -8.46 -4.00
CA ALA A 137 -1.74 -8.21 -5.04
C ALA A 137 -2.91 -9.18 -4.86
N ASN A 138 -4.06 -8.65 -4.45
CA ASN A 138 -5.22 -9.45 -4.09
C ASN A 138 -6.44 -9.10 -4.94
N PRO A 139 -7.15 -10.10 -5.49
CA PRO A 139 -8.47 -9.86 -6.04
C PRO A 139 -9.45 -9.45 -4.94
N LYS A 140 -10.23 -8.41 -5.20
CA LYS A 140 -11.47 -8.10 -4.50
C LYS A 140 -12.42 -9.26 -4.80
N HIS A 141 -12.89 -9.94 -3.77
CA HIS A 141 -13.70 -11.17 -3.83
C HIS A 141 -14.87 -11.13 -4.86
N GLU A 142 -14.60 -11.37 -6.14
CA GLU A 142 -15.63 -11.52 -7.17
C GLU A 142 -15.34 -12.74 -8.05
N ALA A 143 -16.38 -13.53 -8.31
CA ALA A 143 -16.37 -14.89 -8.86
C ALA A 143 -16.06 -15.00 -10.37
N THR A 144 -15.41 -13.99 -10.96
CA THR A 144 -15.05 -13.94 -12.39
C THR A 144 -13.56 -14.19 -12.58
N PRO A 145 -13.09 -14.64 -13.77
CA PRO A 145 -11.67 -14.85 -14.01
C PRO A 145 -10.94 -13.52 -13.86
N ILE A 146 -10.21 -13.38 -12.76
CA ILE A 146 -9.45 -12.19 -12.42
C ILE A 146 -8.34 -12.04 -13.46
N LEU A 147 -8.41 -10.99 -14.26
CA LEU A 147 -7.24 -10.51 -14.99
C LEU A 147 -6.22 -10.07 -13.95
N ILE A 148 -5.19 -10.88 -13.73
CA ILE A 148 -4.06 -10.50 -12.88
C ILE A 148 -3.40 -9.31 -13.58
N PRO A 149 -3.23 -8.15 -12.91
CA PRO A 149 -2.59 -7.02 -13.55
C PRO A 149 -1.17 -7.41 -13.92
N THR A 150 -0.68 -6.91 -15.05
CA THR A 150 0.74 -7.01 -15.43
C THR A 150 1.57 -6.21 -14.45
N GLN A 151 2.04 -6.88 -13.40
CA GLN A 151 2.93 -6.32 -12.40
C GLN A 151 4.36 -6.69 -12.76
N THR A 152 5.18 -5.69 -13.05
CA THR A 152 6.60 -5.87 -13.27
C THR A 152 7.30 -5.67 -11.94
N ILE A 153 7.56 -6.78 -11.22
CA ILE A 153 8.37 -6.74 -9.99
C ILE A 153 9.83 -6.91 -10.36
N GLN A 154 10.62 -5.83 -10.39
CA GLN A 154 12.00 -5.86 -10.87
C GLN A 154 12.93 -5.00 -10.00
N ASN A 155 14.21 -5.35 -9.90
CA ASN A 155 15.25 -4.57 -9.20
C ASN A 155 14.83 -4.01 -7.82
N ASN A 156 14.09 -4.80 -7.04
CA ASN A 156 13.83 -4.50 -5.63
C ASN A 156 14.88 -5.21 -4.77
N PHE A 157 15.29 -4.56 -3.68
CA PHE A 157 16.17 -5.17 -2.67
C PHE A 157 15.33 -5.63 -1.48
N PHE A 158 15.51 -6.89 -1.07
CA PHE A 158 14.81 -7.48 0.08
C PHE A 158 15.85 -8.02 1.08
N TYR A 159 15.76 -7.58 2.33
CA TYR A 159 16.62 -8.06 3.40
C TYR A 159 15.84 -8.23 4.71
N ASN A 160 15.93 -9.42 5.31
CA ASN A 160 15.34 -9.72 6.62
C ASN A 160 13.84 -9.38 6.74
N ASN A 161 13.04 -9.70 5.71
CA ASN A 161 11.60 -9.55 5.77
C ASN A 161 10.97 -10.88 6.22
N THR A 162 10.08 -10.84 7.21
CA THR A 162 9.59 -12.05 7.87
C THR A 162 8.08 -12.19 7.73
N VAL A 163 7.61 -13.41 7.50
CA VAL A 163 6.20 -13.75 7.63
C VAL A 163 5.99 -14.29 9.04
N LYS A 164 5.03 -13.74 9.78
CA LYS A 164 4.60 -14.25 11.09
C LYS A 164 3.21 -14.84 10.95
N GLU A 165 3.09 -16.15 11.12
CA GLU A 165 1.78 -16.82 11.14
C GLU A 165 1.07 -16.53 12.47
N GLU A 166 -0.27 -16.48 12.46
CA GLU A 166 -1.07 -16.43 13.69
C GLU A 166 -0.83 -17.71 14.49
N GLY A 167 0.08 -17.65 15.48
CA GLY A 167 0.44 -18.77 16.33
C GLY A 167 1.72 -18.58 17.14
N GLU A 168 2.68 -17.79 16.66
CA GLU A 168 3.98 -17.62 17.33
C GLU A 168 3.95 -16.81 18.64
N TYR A 169 2.83 -16.16 18.97
CA TYR A 169 2.66 -15.44 20.24
C TYR A 169 2.07 -16.28 21.38
N ASN A 170 1.63 -17.52 21.10
CA ASN A 170 1.01 -18.39 22.11
C ASN A 170 1.93 -19.53 22.59
N ALA A 171 3.21 -19.50 22.21
CA ALA A 171 4.22 -20.45 22.67
C ALA A 171 5.37 -19.68 23.33
N ASN A 172 5.13 -19.15 24.54
CA ASN A 172 6.09 -18.98 25.62
C ASN A 172 5.40 -18.44 26.87
#